data_AF-A0A937RIQ8-F1
#
_entry.id   AF-A0A937RIQ8-F1
#
_cell.length_a   1.000
_cell.length_b   1.000
_cell.length_c   1.000
_cell.angle_alpha   90.00
_cell.angle_beta   90.00
_cell.angle_gamma   90.00
#
_symmetry.space_group_name_H-M   'P 1'
#
loop_
_entity.id
_entity.type
_entity.pdbx_description
1 polymer ?
#
loop_
_entity_poly.entity_id
_entity_poly.type
_entity_poly.pdbx_seq_one_letter_code
_entity_poly.pdbx_strand_id
1 'polypeptide(L)'
;MDEELRRAALAAKGFMPEDEGDALYAAAAEVPAGGLILEVGTYCGKSTIYLAAAARAAGARVVTVDHHRGSEENQAGWEYHDPTVVDPRTGRMDTLPFLRRNLEGAGVEDVVTVVVGRTEDVGGWWTTPVALLFIDGGHAEEQAQADYEAWGRHVAPGGLLLIHDVFPDPADGGQAPYHVMLRALAEGFKERSRAGSLRVLERVA
;
A
#
# COMPACT_ATOMS: atom_id res chain seq x y z
N MET A 1 12.69 11.13 -6.86
CA MET A 1 11.50 10.92 -7.72
C MET A 1 11.43 12.03 -8.74
N ASP A 2 10.91 11.77 -9.94
CA ASP A 2 10.56 12.81 -10.92
C ASP A 2 9.57 13.82 -10.31
N GLU A 3 9.77 15.12 -10.58
CA GLU A 3 8.97 16.20 -9.97
C GLU A 3 7.50 16.22 -10.42
N GLU A 4 7.22 15.82 -11.67
CA GLU A 4 5.85 15.75 -12.19
C GLU A 4 5.09 14.60 -11.53
N LEU A 5 5.72 13.43 -11.43
CA LEU A 5 5.13 12.28 -10.73
C LEU A 5 4.93 12.59 -9.24
N ARG A 6 5.87 13.28 -8.58
CA ARG A 6 5.70 13.69 -7.17
C ARG A 6 4.51 14.64 -7.02
N ARG A 7 4.37 15.64 -7.90
CA ARG A 7 3.19 16.53 -7.90
C ARG A 7 1.89 15.76 -8.13
N ALA A 8 1.87 14.81 -9.07
CA ALA A 8 0.69 13.99 -9.34
C ALA A 8 0.29 13.16 -8.11
N ALA A 9 1.26 12.56 -7.41
CA ALA A 9 1.01 11.83 -6.17
C ALA A 9 0.46 12.74 -5.06
N LEU A 10 1.05 13.93 -4.88
CA LEU A 10 0.58 14.88 -3.86
C LEU A 10 -0.85 15.39 -4.14
N ALA A 11 -1.21 15.56 -5.41
CA ALA A 11 -2.54 15.99 -5.84
C ALA A 11 -3.58 14.87 -5.77
N ALA A 12 -3.16 13.60 -5.84
CA ALA A 12 -4.05 12.46 -5.69
C ALA A 12 -4.63 12.40 -4.28
N LYS A 13 -5.91 12.05 -4.18
CA LYS A 13 -6.60 11.87 -2.91
C LYS A 13 -6.06 10.63 -2.19
N GLY A 14 -5.79 10.74 -0.88
CA GLY A 14 -5.31 9.63 -0.06
C GLY A 14 -4.49 10.11 1.13
N PHE A 15 -4.13 9.17 1.99
CA PHE A 15 -3.46 9.41 3.26
C PHE A 15 -2.01 8.96 3.14
N MET A 16 -1.14 9.89 2.73
CA MET A 16 0.30 9.63 2.65
C MET A 16 1.02 10.97 2.84
N PRO A 17 1.52 11.26 4.06
CA PRO A 17 2.40 12.39 4.33
C PRO A 17 3.59 12.44 3.36
N GLU A 18 4.09 13.63 3.09
CA GLU A 18 5.11 13.82 2.05
C GLU A 18 6.42 13.08 2.35
N ASP A 19 6.87 13.13 3.60
CA ASP A 19 8.10 12.48 4.06
C ASP A 19 7.97 10.95 4.08
N GLU A 20 6.79 10.44 4.40
CA GLU A 20 6.47 9.01 4.34
C GLU A 20 6.38 8.52 2.89
N GLY A 21 5.76 9.30 1.99
CA GLY A 21 5.73 9.01 0.56
C GLY A 21 7.12 9.03 -0.08
N ASP A 22 7.99 9.98 0.32
CA ASP A 22 9.37 10.03 -0.13
C ASP A 22 10.17 8.81 0.40
N ALA A 23 9.92 8.36 1.63
CA ALA A 23 10.51 7.13 2.18
C ALA A 23 9.99 5.85 1.48
N LEU A 24 8.70 5.79 1.16
CA LEU A 24 8.08 4.71 0.38
C LEU A 24 8.73 4.60 -1.01
N TYR A 25 8.90 5.73 -1.71
CA TYR A 25 9.63 5.78 -2.98
C TYR A 25 11.07 5.30 -2.83
N ALA A 26 11.79 5.77 -1.79
CA ALA A 26 13.19 5.41 -1.59
C ALA A 26 13.37 3.90 -1.40
N ALA A 27 12.53 3.27 -0.59
CA ALA A 27 12.55 1.82 -0.39
C ALA A 27 12.18 1.06 -1.68
N ALA A 28 11.16 1.50 -2.40
CA ALA A 28 10.74 0.88 -3.67
C ALA A 28 11.78 1.03 -4.78
N ALA A 29 12.60 2.08 -4.76
CA ALA A 29 13.67 2.29 -5.73
C ALA A 29 14.83 1.29 -5.57
N GLU A 30 14.89 0.56 -4.45
CA GLU A 30 15.87 -0.51 -4.23
C GLU A 30 15.46 -1.85 -4.86
N VAL A 31 14.20 -1.97 -5.30
CA VAL A 31 13.72 -3.20 -5.95
C VAL A 31 14.48 -3.42 -7.26
N PRO A 32 15.07 -4.61 -7.49
CA PRO A 32 15.85 -4.86 -8.69
C PRO A 32 14.97 -4.88 -9.96
N ALA A 33 15.59 -4.63 -11.12
CA ALA A 33 14.94 -4.78 -12.41
C ALA A 33 14.30 -6.17 -12.57
N GLY A 34 13.06 -6.21 -13.07
CA GLY A 34 12.24 -7.42 -13.15
C GLY A 34 11.59 -7.84 -11.82
N GLY A 35 11.87 -7.13 -10.71
CA GLY A 35 11.21 -7.34 -9.42
C GLY A 35 9.75 -6.90 -9.43
N LEU A 36 8.99 -7.44 -8.49
CA LEU A 36 7.57 -7.12 -8.29
C LEU A 36 7.36 -6.42 -6.96
N ILE A 37 6.75 -5.24 -7.01
CA ILE A 37 6.21 -4.50 -5.88
C ILE A 37 4.73 -4.84 -5.77
N LEU A 38 4.29 -5.25 -4.58
CA LEU A 38 2.89 -5.47 -4.26
C LEU A 38 2.43 -4.43 -3.24
N GLU A 39 1.34 -3.74 -3.55
CA GLU A 39 0.62 -2.82 -2.66
C GLU A 39 -0.74 -3.42 -2.30
N VAL A 40 -1.09 -3.38 -1.02
CA VAL A 40 -2.37 -3.82 -0.46
C VAL A 40 -3.05 -2.60 0.16
N GLY A 41 -4.20 -2.22 -0.38
CA GLY A 41 -4.79 -0.91 -0.13
C GLY A 41 -4.33 0.11 -1.17
N THR A 42 -5.18 0.41 -2.14
CA THR A 42 -4.86 1.28 -3.28
C THR A 42 -5.50 2.66 -3.12
N TYR A 43 -6.72 2.69 -2.57
CA TYR A 43 -7.58 3.86 -2.48
C TYR A 43 -7.71 4.58 -3.84
N CYS A 44 -7.31 5.84 -3.94
CA CYS A 44 -7.28 6.61 -5.19
C CYS A 44 -5.88 6.66 -5.83
N GLY A 45 -4.92 5.86 -5.36
CA GLY A 45 -3.63 5.65 -6.02
C GLY A 45 -2.50 6.61 -5.64
N LYS A 46 -2.60 7.33 -4.51
CA LYS A 46 -1.56 8.28 -4.09
C LYS A 46 -0.21 7.59 -3.87
N SER A 47 -0.16 6.60 -3.00
CA SER A 47 1.00 5.72 -2.76
C SER A 47 1.39 4.94 -4.01
N THR A 48 0.42 4.46 -4.79
CA THR A 48 0.66 3.75 -6.05
C THR A 48 1.50 4.58 -7.03
N ILE A 49 1.31 5.90 -7.12
CA ILE A 49 2.12 6.77 -7.99
C ILE A 49 3.58 6.85 -7.49
N TYR A 50 3.82 6.92 -6.17
CA TYR A 50 5.17 6.84 -5.62
C TYR A 50 5.84 5.50 -5.98
N LEU A 51 5.13 4.40 -5.78
CA LEU A 51 5.61 3.05 -6.11
C LEU A 51 5.87 2.89 -7.62
N ALA A 52 4.99 3.41 -8.46
CA ALA A 52 5.12 3.33 -9.91
C ALA A 52 6.32 4.14 -10.43
N ALA A 53 6.56 5.33 -9.86
CA ALA A 53 7.73 6.13 -10.19
C ALA A 53 9.03 5.40 -9.85
N ALA A 54 9.10 4.76 -8.68
CA ALA A 54 10.25 3.96 -8.27
C ALA A 54 10.41 2.72 -9.17
N ALA A 55 9.33 1.99 -9.42
CA ALA A 55 9.32 0.80 -10.25
C ALA A 55 9.81 1.08 -11.67
N ARG A 56 9.31 2.17 -12.29
CA ARG A 56 9.75 2.59 -13.63
C ARG A 56 11.24 2.89 -13.65
N ALA A 57 11.75 3.65 -12.67
CA ALA A 57 13.17 3.99 -12.59
C ALA A 57 14.06 2.76 -12.42
N ALA A 58 13.59 1.75 -11.69
CA ALA A 58 14.32 0.51 -11.41
C ALA A 58 14.12 -0.59 -12.46
N GLY A 59 13.18 -0.44 -13.40
CA GLY A 59 12.79 -1.51 -14.33
C GLY A 59 11.98 -2.64 -13.68
N ALA A 60 11.28 -2.34 -12.58
CA ALA A 60 10.40 -3.24 -11.85
C ALA A 60 8.92 -3.04 -12.27
N ARG A 61 8.00 -3.76 -11.62
CA ARG A 61 6.55 -3.67 -11.85
C ARG A 61 5.81 -3.47 -10.53
N VAL A 62 4.66 -2.80 -10.59
CA VAL A 62 3.74 -2.68 -9.45
C VAL A 62 2.48 -3.48 -9.71
N VAL A 63 2.05 -4.25 -8.73
CA VAL A 63 0.67 -4.74 -8.61
C VAL A 63 0.06 -4.07 -7.39
N THR A 64 -1.12 -3.50 -7.54
CA THR A 64 -1.88 -2.91 -6.43
C THR A 64 -3.24 -3.60 -6.31
N VAL A 65 -3.64 -3.93 -5.08
CA VAL A 65 -4.83 -4.73 -4.77
C VAL A 65 -5.77 -3.95 -3.85
N ASP A 66 -7.00 -3.75 -4.29
CA ASP A 66 -8.06 -3.11 -3.50
C ASP A 66 -9.44 -3.49 -4.06
N HIS A 67 -10.42 -3.67 -3.18
CA HIS A 67 -11.81 -3.91 -3.59
C HIS A 67 -12.55 -2.63 -3.99
N HIS A 68 -11.96 -1.45 -3.71
CA HIS A 68 -12.41 -0.10 -3.99
C HIS A 68 -13.77 0.25 -3.39
N ARG A 69 -14.09 -0.34 -2.23
CA ARG A 69 -15.35 -0.11 -1.50
C ARG A 69 -15.17 0.54 -0.13
N GLY A 70 -13.95 1.01 0.16
CA GLY A 70 -13.55 1.61 1.43
C GLY A 70 -13.38 0.58 2.54
N SER A 71 -12.39 0.78 3.40
CA SER A 71 -12.26 0.04 4.65
C SER A 71 -13.40 0.40 5.62
N GLU A 72 -13.50 -0.27 6.76
CA GLU A 72 -14.58 -0.03 7.74
C GLU A 72 -14.58 1.43 8.22
N GLU A 73 -13.38 1.94 8.50
CA GLU A 73 -13.07 3.30 8.91
C GLU A 73 -13.37 4.37 7.85
N ASN A 74 -13.62 3.99 6.60
CA ASN A 74 -14.01 4.91 5.53
C ASN A 74 -15.51 4.91 5.24
N GLN A 75 -16.31 4.12 5.97
CA GLN A 75 -17.76 4.07 5.76
C GLN A 75 -18.47 5.26 6.40
N ALA A 76 -19.67 5.57 5.91
CA ALA A 76 -20.46 6.68 6.42
C ALA A 76 -20.66 6.57 7.95
N GLY A 77 -20.32 7.66 8.66
CA GLY A 77 -20.37 7.72 10.12
C GLY A 77 -19.01 7.65 10.82
N TRP A 78 -17.93 7.34 10.08
CA TRP A 78 -16.56 7.34 10.58
C TRP A 78 -15.79 8.60 10.21
N GLU A 79 -14.71 8.89 10.96
CA GLU A 79 -13.88 10.09 10.81
C GLU A 79 -13.25 10.20 9.41
N TYR A 80 -12.81 9.07 8.83
CA TYR A 80 -12.15 9.03 7.53
C TYR A 80 -13.11 8.79 6.36
N HIS A 81 -14.41 9.00 6.57
CA HIS A 81 -15.39 8.93 5.49
C HIS A 81 -15.28 10.14 4.57
N ASP A 82 -15.05 9.88 3.28
CA ASP A 82 -15.10 10.92 2.25
C ASP A 82 -16.34 10.75 1.36
N PRO A 83 -17.36 11.61 1.48
CA PRO A 83 -18.59 11.49 0.71
C PRO A 83 -18.38 11.78 -0.79
N THR A 84 -17.27 12.41 -1.18
CA THR A 84 -17.01 12.78 -2.59
C THR A 84 -16.58 11.61 -3.45
N VAL A 85 -16.19 10.48 -2.83
CA VAL A 85 -15.86 9.23 -3.52
C VAL A 85 -16.99 8.20 -3.43
N VAL A 86 -18.19 8.61 -3.00
CA VAL A 86 -19.40 7.78 -3.03
C VAL A 86 -20.05 7.87 -4.41
N ASP A 87 -20.33 6.73 -5.03
CA ASP A 87 -21.06 6.68 -6.30
C ASP A 87 -22.53 7.06 -6.06
N PRO A 88 -23.02 8.18 -6.64
CA PRO A 88 -24.38 8.66 -6.40
C PRO A 88 -25.47 7.71 -6.91
N ARG A 89 -25.15 6.77 -7.81
CA ARG A 89 -26.10 5.79 -8.35
C ARG A 89 -26.33 4.63 -7.39
N THR A 90 -25.31 4.25 -6.62
CA THR A 90 -25.33 3.06 -5.76
C THR A 90 -25.33 3.39 -4.27
N GLY A 91 -24.94 4.63 -3.90
CA GLY A 91 -24.73 5.04 -2.51
C GLY A 91 -23.52 4.37 -1.85
N ARG A 92 -22.69 3.65 -2.61
CA ARG A 92 -21.50 2.97 -2.09
C ARG A 92 -20.25 3.77 -2.42
N MET A 93 -19.26 3.72 -1.53
CA MET A 93 -17.91 4.19 -1.83
C MET A 93 -17.36 3.46 -3.08
N ASP A 94 -16.72 4.22 -3.97
CA ASP A 94 -16.10 3.71 -5.20
C ASP A 94 -14.87 4.56 -5.56
N THR A 95 -13.70 4.11 -5.13
CA THR A 95 -12.42 4.81 -5.38
C THR A 95 -11.79 4.44 -6.72
N LEU A 96 -12.26 3.37 -7.38
CA LEU A 96 -11.69 2.87 -8.63
C LEU A 96 -11.70 3.90 -9.78
N PRO A 97 -12.78 4.69 -10.01
CA PRO A 97 -12.77 5.73 -11.03
C PRO A 97 -11.73 6.82 -10.78
N PHE A 98 -11.43 7.12 -9.50
CA PHE A 98 -10.42 8.11 -9.13
C PHE A 98 -9.02 7.55 -9.33
N LEU A 99 -8.77 6.31 -8.92
CA LEU A 99 -7.53 5.60 -9.22
C LEU A 99 -7.21 5.65 -10.72
N ARG A 100 -8.17 5.26 -11.58
CA ARG A 100 -7.95 5.23 -13.03
C ARG A 100 -7.53 6.59 -13.58
N ARG A 101 -8.24 7.66 -13.21
CA ARG A 101 -7.89 9.03 -13.63
C ARG A 101 -6.52 9.46 -13.12
N ASN A 102 -6.16 9.09 -11.89
CA ASN A 102 -4.88 9.48 -11.30
C ASN A 102 -3.71 8.74 -11.97
N LEU A 103 -3.84 7.44 -12.27
CA LEU A 103 -2.81 6.69 -12.98
C LEU A 103 -2.66 7.14 -14.45
N GLU A 104 -3.78 7.42 -15.14
CA GLU A 104 -3.79 7.98 -16.49
C GLU A 104 -3.13 9.37 -16.50
N GLY A 105 -3.53 10.25 -15.58
CA GLY A 105 -2.99 11.61 -15.47
C GLY A 105 -1.52 11.67 -15.08
N ALA A 106 -1.05 10.71 -14.27
CA ALA A 106 0.37 10.54 -13.97
C ALA A 106 1.13 9.80 -15.09
N GLY A 107 0.41 9.20 -16.05
CA GLY A 107 0.97 8.46 -17.16
C GLY A 107 1.76 7.22 -16.73
N VAL A 108 1.35 6.50 -15.68
CA VAL A 108 2.08 5.36 -15.07
C VAL A 108 1.46 3.98 -15.30
N GLU A 109 0.45 3.90 -16.15
CA GLU A 109 -0.27 2.65 -16.45
C GLU A 109 0.59 1.58 -17.15
N ASP A 110 1.72 1.97 -17.75
CA ASP A 110 2.68 1.06 -18.38
C ASP A 110 3.39 0.13 -17.37
N VAL A 111 3.53 0.54 -16.10
CA VAL A 111 4.23 -0.21 -15.04
C VAL A 111 3.31 -0.74 -13.93
N VAL A 112 2.06 -0.26 -13.86
CA VAL A 112 1.09 -0.62 -12.81
C VAL A 112 0.04 -1.60 -13.33
N THR A 113 -0.17 -2.69 -12.61
CA THR A 113 -1.30 -3.59 -12.76
C THR A 113 -2.26 -3.40 -11.57
N VAL A 114 -3.50 -3.05 -11.85
CA VAL A 114 -4.55 -2.88 -10.82
C VAL A 114 -5.38 -4.14 -10.72
N VAL A 115 -5.46 -4.73 -9.53
CA VAL A 115 -6.30 -5.89 -9.22
C VAL A 115 -7.46 -5.42 -8.35
N VAL A 116 -8.67 -5.49 -8.90
CA VAL A 116 -9.89 -5.13 -8.17
C VAL A 116 -10.46 -6.38 -7.52
N GLY A 117 -10.27 -6.53 -6.21
CA GLY A 117 -10.66 -7.71 -5.46
C GLY A 117 -10.31 -7.59 -3.99
N ARG A 118 -10.82 -8.51 -3.18
CA ARG A 118 -10.49 -8.56 -1.75
C ARG A 118 -9.22 -9.37 -1.53
N THR A 119 -8.53 -9.12 -0.44
CA THR A 119 -7.33 -9.87 -0.06
C THR A 119 -7.57 -11.37 -0.03
N GLU A 120 -8.68 -11.84 0.56
CA GLU A 120 -8.98 -13.26 0.66
C GLU A 120 -9.18 -13.92 -0.71
N ASP A 121 -9.77 -13.19 -1.66
CA ASP A 121 -10.06 -13.70 -2.99
C ASP A 121 -8.80 -13.76 -3.84
N VAL A 122 -7.94 -12.73 -3.79
CA VAL A 122 -6.74 -12.62 -4.61
C VAL A 122 -5.58 -13.42 -4.00
N GLY A 123 -5.36 -13.29 -2.70
CA GLY A 123 -4.31 -13.98 -1.97
C GLY A 123 -4.45 -15.50 -2.00
N GLY A 124 -5.68 -16.02 -2.12
CA GLY A 124 -5.97 -17.46 -2.15
C GLY A 124 -5.35 -18.22 -3.33
N TRP A 125 -5.10 -17.56 -4.46
CA TRP A 125 -4.46 -18.16 -5.64
C TRP A 125 -3.12 -17.51 -6.01
N TRP A 126 -2.65 -16.53 -5.23
CA TRP A 126 -1.39 -15.87 -5.50
C TRP A 126 -0.20 -16.78 -5.19
N THR A 127 0.74 -16.89 -6.14
CA THR A 127 1.95 -17.72 -5.99
C THR A 127 3.25 -16.98 -6.31
N THR A 128 3.16 -15.72 -6.76
CA THR A 128 4.32 -14.97 -7.26
C THR A 128 5.11 -14.36 -6.09
N PRO A 129 6.42 -14.63 -5.97
CA PRO A 129 7.25 -13.92 -4.99
C PRO A 129 7.29 -12.42 -5.26
N VAL A 130 7.35 -11.62 -4.20
CA VAL A 130 7.45 -10.15 -4.29
C VAL A 130 8.78 -9.68 -3.72
N ALA A 131 9.37 -8.68 -4.36
CA ALA A 131 10.60 -8.05 -3.90
C ALA A 131 10.30 -6.96 -2.85
N LEU A 132 9.11 -6.37 -2.92
CA LEU A 132 8.58 -5.46 -1.92
C LEU A 132 7.09 -5.71 -1.72
N LEU A 133 6.65 -5.76 -0.47
CA LEU A 133 5.25 -5.73 -0.06
C LEU A 133 5.00 -4.44 0.73
N PHE A 134 3.97 -3.69 0.37
CA PHE A 134 3.47 -2.54 1.11
C PHE A 134 2.04 -2.84 1.60
N ILE A 135 1.84 -2.85 2.92
CA ILE A 135 0.54 -3.05 3.56
C ILE A 135 0.04 -1.68 4.08
N ASP A 136 -1.07 -1.23 3.49
CA ASP A 136 -1.78 0.02 3.79
C ASP A 136 -3.30 -0.18 3.58
N GLY A 137 -3.78 -1.34 4.04
CA GLY A 137 -5.15 -1.82 3.85
C GLY A 137 -6.11 -1.38 4.96
N GLY A 138 -6.89 -2.34 5.48
CA GLY A 138 -7.81 -2.08 6.58
C GLY A 138 -7.10 -2.04 7.93
N HIS A 139 -7.48 -1.10 8.80
CA HIS A 139 -6.85 -0.89 10.11
C HIS A 139 -7.57 -1.60 11.27
N ALA A 140 -8.59 -2.40 10.98
CA ALA A 140 -9.15 -3.35 11.93
C ALA A 140 -8.20 -4.54 12.12
N GLU A 141 -8.06 -5.05 13.35
CA GLU A 141 -7.11 -6.12 13.68
C GLU A 141 -7.27 -7.36 12.78
N GLU A 142 -8.51 -7.80 12.55
CA GLU A 142 -8.78 -8.95 11.68
C GLU A 142 -8.32 -8.71 10.23
N GLN A 143 -8.52 -7.50 9.71
CA GLN A 143 -8.16 -7.15 8.33
C GLN A 143 -6.64 -7.02 8.18
N ALA A 144 -5.98 -6.28 9.06
CA ALA A 144 -4.53 -6.11 9.03
C ALA A 144 -3.79 -7.45 9.15
N GLN A 145 -4.26 -8.33 10.05
CA GLN A 145 -3.69 -9.68 10.19
C GLN A 145 -3.99 -10.57 8.98
N ALA A 146 -5.18 -10.46 8.36
CA ALA A 146 -5.51 -11.21 7.15
C ALA A 146 -4.66 -10.77 5.94
N ASP A 147 -4.40 -9.47 5.80
CA ASP A 147 -3.47 -8.94 4.79
C ASP A 147 -2.07 -9.51 4.99
N TYR A 148 -1.53 -9.44 6.21
CA TYR A 148 -0.21 -9.98 6.49
C TYR A 148 -0.13 -11.50 6.28
N GLU A 149 -1.14 -12.26 6.72
CA GLU A 149 -1.21 -13.71 6.51
C GLU A 149 -1.21 -14.08 5.02
N ALA A 150 -2.00 -13.37 4.21
CA ALA A 150 -2.11 -13.63 2.79
C ALA A 150 -0.81 -13.31 2.04
N TRP A 151 -0.18 -12.18 2.38
CA TRP A 151 0.86 -11.57 1.54
C TRP A 151 2.28 -11.70 2.10
N GLY A 152 2.47 -11.65 3.42
CA GLY A 152 3.78 -11.58 4.07
C GLY A 152 4.71 -12.73 3.70
N ARG A 153 4.16 -13.95 3.56
CA ARG A 153 4.89 -15.15 3.15
C ARG A 153 5.53 -15.05 1.75
N HIS A 154 5.02 -14.19 0.87
CA HIS A 154 5.48 -14.03 -0.51
C HIS A 154 6.67 -13.08 -0.65
N VAL A 155 7.01 -12.30 0.39
CA VAL A 155 8.21 -11.44 0.37
C VAL A 155 9.44 -12.33 0.24
N ALA A 156 10.23 -12.17 -0.83
CA ALA A 156 11.42 -13.00 -1.03
C ALA A 156 12.49 -12.71 0.06
N PRO A 157 13.42 -13.63 0.35
CA PRO A 157 14.58 -13.32 1.18
C PRO A 157 15.37 -12.13 0.59
N GLY A 158 15.75 -11.17 1.44
CA GLY A 158 16.31 -9.87 1.05
C GLY A 158 15.26 -8.87 0.52
N GLY A 159 13.99 -9.28 0.41
CA GLY A 159 12.88 -8.41 0.04
C GLY A 159 12.40 -7.56 1.21
N LEU A 160 11.64 -6.52 0.88
CA LEU A 160 11.16 -5.54 1.84
C LEU A 160 9.67 -5.74 2.19
N LEU A 161 9.34 -5.51 3.45
CA LEU A 161 7.97 -5.35 3.94
C LEU A 161 7.83 -3.94 4.51
N LEU A 162 6.92 -3.17 3.95
CA LEU A 162 6.56 -1.84 4.42
C LEU A 162 5.16 -1.89 5.02
N ILE A 163 5.00 -1.30 6.19
CA ILE A 163 3.72 -1.23 6.92
C ILE A 163 3.47 0.22 7.27
N HIS A 164 2.31 0.75 6.88
CA HIS A 164 1.88 2.11 7.19
C HIS A 164 1.11 2.19 8.52
N ASP A 165 0.96 3.40 9.06
CA ASP A 165 0.18 3.65 10.28
C ASP A 165 0.57 2.81 11.51
N VAL A 166 1.87 2.60 11.68
CA VAL A 166 2.43 1.92 12.85
C VAL A 166 2.62 2.88 14.03
N PHE A 167 1.71 2.80 14.99
CA PHE A 167 1.75 3.53 16.25
C PHE A 167 2.01 2.58 17.42
N PRO A 168 3.20 2.60 18.07
CA PRO A 168 3.44 1.76 19.26
C PRO A 168 2.69 2.23 20.52
N ASP A 169 2.35 3.51 20.60
CA ASP A 169 1.54 4.08 21.68
C ASP A 169 0.07 4.14 21.25
N PRO A 170 -0.86 3.48 21.97
CA PRO A 170 -2.29 3.55 21.67
C PRO A 170 -2.89 4.96 21.72
N ALA A 171 -2.20 5.94 22.33
CA ALA A 171 -2.62 7.33 22.32
C ALA A 171 -2.43 8.01 20.96
N ASP A 172 -1.52 7.50 20.12
CA ASP A 172 -1.17 8.08 18.81
C ASP A 172 -2.01 7.49 17.66
N GLY A 173 -2.62 6.31 17.86
CA GLY A 173 -3.48 5.68 16.86
C GLY A 173 -3.83 4.22 17.16
N GLY A 174 -4.57 3.61 16.22
CA GLY A 174 -4.90 2.19 16.25
C GLY A 174 -3.65 1.30 16.28
N GLN A 175 -3.77 0.12 16.88
CA GLN A 175 -2.62 -0.77 17.13
C GLN A 175 -2.46 -1.90 16.10
N ALA A 176 -3.42 -2.10 15.20
CA ALA A 176 -3.41 -3.25 14.29
C ALA A 176 -2.15 -3.32 13.39
N PRO A 177 -1.71 -2.23 12.73
CA PRO A 177 -0.46 -2.28 11.95
C PRO A 177 0.78 -2.52 12.83
N TYR A 178 0.78 -2.01 14.06
CA TYR A 178 1.85 -2.27 15.02
C TYR A 178 1.92 -3.76 15.41
N HIS A 179 0.77 -4.41 15.64
CA HIS A 179 0.73 -5.84 15.90
C HIS A 179 1.20 -6.67 14.70
N VAL A 180 0.88 -6.27 13.47
CA VAL A 180 1.43 -6.87 12.24
C VAL A 180 2.96 -6.73 12.21
N MET A 181 3.50 -5.54 12.51
CA MET A 181 4.95 -5.33 12.60
C MET A 181 5.60 -6.26 13.62
N LEU A 182 5.04 -6.36 14.84
CA LEU A 182 5.57 -7.25 15.89
C LEU A 182 5.57 -8.71 15.46
N ARG A 183 4.51 -9.14 14.76
CA ARG A 183 4.41 -10.49 14.19
C ARG A 183 5.49 -10.72 13.13
N ALA A 184 5.67 -9.80 12.20
CA ALA A 184 6.70 -9.90 11.17
C ALA A 184 8.11 -10.01 11.77
N LEU A 185 8.42 -9.21 12.79
CA LEU A 185 9.70 -9.27 13.50
C LEU A 185 9.93 -10.65 14.16
N ALA A 186 8.89 -11.25 14.73
CA ALA A 186 8.96 -12.59 15.31
C ALA A 186 9.14 -13.69 14.23
N GLU A 187 8.69 -13.44 13.00
CA GLU A 187 8.72 -14.38 11.88
C GLU A 187 9.95 -14.22 10.96
N GLY A 188 10.98 -13.47 11.39
CA GLY A 188 12.28 -13.41 10.70
C GLY A 188 12.51 -12.16 9.86
N PHE A 189 11.65 -11.15 9.98
CA PHE A 189 11.95 -9.81 9.49
C PHE A 189 12.80 -9.02 10.49
N LYS A 190 13.52 -8.02 10.01
CA LYS A 190 14.22 -7.02 10.84
C LYS A 190 13.83 -5.62 10.40
N GLU A 191 13.59 -4.74 11.37
CA GLU A 191 13.38 -3.33 11.08
C GLU A 191 14.68 -2.71 10.54
N ARG A 192 14.56 -2.01 9.40
CA ARG A 192 15.66 -1.37 8.69
C ARG A 192 15.61 0.15 8.81
N SER A 193 14.41 0.74 8.71
CA SER A 193 14.23 2.19 8.82
C SER A 193 12.76 2.56 9.11
N ARG A 194 12.53 3.84 9.41
CA ARG A 194 11.19 4.42 9.61
C ARG A 194 11.13 5.88 9.17
N ALA A 195 9.96 6.33 8.75
CA ALA A 195 9.61 7.73 8.54
C ALA A 195 8.17 7.90 9.05
N GLY A 196 7.93 8.84 9.97
CA GLY A 196 6.63 8.98 10.64
C GLY A 196 6.04 7.64 11.14
N SER A 197 4.85 7.28 10.67
CA SER A 197 4.16 6.01 10.97
C SER A 197 4.61 4.84 10.08
N LEU A 198 5.26 5.12 8.94
CA LEU A 198 5.79 4.09 8.03
C LEU A 198 6.96 3.33 8.67
N ARG A 199 6.94 2.00 8.56
CA ARG A 199 8.04 1.10 8.95
C ARG A 199 8.53 0.32 7.74
N VAL A 200 9.85 0.23 7.60
CA VAL A 200 10.51 -0.57 6.57
C VAL A 200 11.23 -1.74 7.24
N LEU A 201 10.84 -2.95 6.88
CA LEU A 201 11.40 -4.20 7.36
C LEU A 201 12.04 -4.96 6.19
N GLU A 202 13.07 -5.75 6.49
CA GLU A 202 13.74 -6.62 5.52
C GLU A 202 13.60 -8.09 5.95
N ARG A 203 13.28 -8.97 5.00
CA ARG A 203 13.24 -10.41 5.25
C ARG A 203 14.65 -10.99 5.23
N VAL A 204 15.10 -11.54 6.36
CA VAL A 204 16.50 -12.00 6.51
C VAL A 204 16.75 -13.37 5.89
N ALA A 205 15.75 -14.25 5.88
CA ALA A 205 15.83 -15.62 5.36
C ALA A 205 14.48 -16.15 4.86
#